data_AF-A0A2U1P0I6-F1
#
_entry.id   AF-A0A2U1P0I6-F1
#
_cell.length_a   1.000
_cell.length_b   1.000
_cell.length_c   1.000
_cell.angle_alpha   90.00
_cell.angle_beta   90.00
_cell.angle_gamma   90.00
#
_symmetry.space_group_name_H-M   'P 1'
#
loop_
_entity.id
_entity.type
_entity.pdbx_description
1 polymer ?
#
loop_
_entity_poly.entity_id
_entity_poly.type
_entity_poly.pdbx_seq_one_letter_code
_entity_poly.pdbx_strand_id
1 'polypeptide(L)'
;MHGNLDENKISWVAWKKVISPIHHGELGIGSHKSSNEAMVSKWWWGFRTTGNTLWCNIIQSIHDLSGGLDDATSLRSKRGPWYHIAKLKDDLISLLYGAK
;
A
#
# COMPACT_ATOMS: atom_id res chain seq x y z
N MET A 1 22.96 32.87 28.62
CA MET A 1 21.88 32.40 27.73
C MET A 1 22.52 31.65 26.56
N HIS A 2 22.71 30.34 26.68
CA HIS A 2 23.25 29.52 25.59
C HIS A 2 22.06 28.81 24.96
N GLY A 3 21.65 29.25 23.76
CA GLY A 3 20.56 28.61 23.02
C GLY A 3 21.07 27.29 22.46
N ASN A 4 20.62 26.17 23.03
CA ASN A 4 20.78 24.87 22.41
C ASN A 4 19.72 24.76 21.31
N LEU A 5 20.16 24.92 20.06
CA LEU A 5 19.37 24.54 18.91
C LEU A 5 19.44 23.02 18.82
N ASP A 6 18.58 22.35 19.59
CA ASP A 6 18.31 20.93 19.43
C ASP A 6 17.66 20.75 18.05
N GLU A 7 18.52 20.68 17.03
CA GLU A 7 18.20 20.27 15.68
C GLU A 7 17.60 18.86 15.77
N ASN A 8 16.27 18.82 15.64
CA ASN A 8 15.44 17.63 15.61
C ASN A 8 15.83 16.74 14.40
N LYS A 9 16.99 16.10 14.48
CA LYS A 9 17.52 15.22 13.44
C LYS A 9 16.63 13.99 13.39
N ILE A 10 16.03 13.75 12.23
CA ILE A 10 15.31 12.51 11.95
C ILE A 10 16.29 11.36 12.23
N SER A 11 15.99 10.59 13.27
CA SER A 11 16.71 9.35 13.57
C SER A 11 16.36 8.36 12.47
N TRP A 12 17.29 8.16 11.54
CA TRP A 12 17.18 7.13 10.51
C TRP A 12 17.36 5.75 11.15
N VAL A 13 16.30 5.26 11.77
CA VAL A 13 16.26 3.88 12.26
C VAL A 13 16.05 2.97 11.06
N ALA A 14 16.90 1.96 10.92
CA ALA A 14 16.77 0.98 9.87
C ALA A 14 15.41 0.26 10.00
N TRP A 15 14.56 0.31 8.97
CA TRP A 15 13.23 -0.28 8.95
C TRP A 15 13.19 -1.75 9.39
N LYS A 16 14.24 -2.51 9.06
CA LYS A 16 14.47 -3.90 9.52
C LYS A 16 14.43 -4.07 11.05
N LYS A 17 14.88 -3.06 11.79
CA LYS A 17 14.88 -3.00 13.27
C LYS A 17 13.53 -2.56 13.84
N VAL A 18 12.71 -1.88 13.03
CA VAL A 18 11.39 -1.38 13.44
C VAL A 18 10.33 -2.48 13.31
N ILE A 19 10.47 -3.34 12.29
CA ILE A 19 9.50 -4.39 11.95
C ILE A 19 9.71 -5.72 12.69
N SER A 20 10.76 -5.81 13.50
CA SER A 20 11.11 -7.04 14.19
C SER A 20 10.20 -7.28 15.40
N PRO A 21 9.92 -8.54 15.75
CA PRO A 21 8.99 -8.85 16.82
C PRO A 21 9.41 -8.26 18.18
N ILE A 22 8.39 -7.86 18.95
CA ILE A 22 8.56 -7.27 20.30
C ILE A 22 9.39 -8.17 21.23
N HIS A 23 9.32 -9.50 21.06
CA HIS A 23 10.06 -10.45 21.88
C HIS A 23 11.59 -10.40 21.73
N HIS A 24 12.10 -9.73 20.67
CA HIS A 24 13.53 -9.48 20.50
C HIS A 24 13.98 -8.08 20.99
N GLY A 25 13.12 -7.35 21.70
CA GLY A 25 13.44 -6.00 22.23
C GLY A 25 13.35 -4.89 21.17
N GLU A 26 12.60 -5.12 20.10
CA GLU A 26 12.43 -4.21 18.96
C GLU A 26 10.96 -3.73 18.84
N LEU A 27 10.68 -2.74 17.99
CA LEU A 27 9.45 -1.92 18.07
C LEU A 27 8.15 -2.69 17.73
N GLY A 28 8.24 -3.85 17.07
CA GLY A 28 7.07 -4.69 16.84
C GLY A 28 6.03 -4.12 15.88
N ILE A 29 6.38 -3.12 15.06
CA ILE A 29 5.53 -2.73 13.94
C ILE A 29 5.43 -3.94 13.03
N GLY A 30 4.22 -4.31 12.62
CA GLY A 30 3.98 -5.54 11.86
C GLY A 30 4.87 -5.67 10.61
N SER A 31 4.88 -6.87 10.02
CA SER A 31 5.67 -7.18 8.83
C SER A 31 5.60 -6.07 7.77
N HIS A 32 6.73 -5.72 7.17
CA HIS A 32 6.81 -4.79 6.04
C HIS A 32 5.82 -5.17 4.91
N LYS A 33 5.54 -6.47 4.76
CA LYS A 33 4.55 -7.00 3.84
C LYS A 33 3.13 -6.50 4.19
N SER A 34 2.74 -6.59 5.46
CA SER A 34 1.42 -6.16 5.95
C SER A 34 1.21 -4.65 5.82
N SER A 35 2.24 -3.84 6.07
CA SER A 35 2.16 -2.39 5.86
C SER A 35 2.03 -2.03 4.38
N ASN A 36 2.76 -2.72 3.50
CA ASN A 36 2.64 -2.51 2.06
C ASN A 36 1.26 -2.94 1.54
N GLU A 37 0.74 -4.08 2.01
CA GLU A 37 -0.61 -4.57 1.71
C GLU A 37 -1.69 -3.59 2.20
N ALA A 38 -1.55 -3.03 3.39
CA ALA A 38 -2.48 -2.04 3.93
C ALA A 38 -2.49 -0.76 3.08
N MET A 39 -1.33 -0.32 2.59
CA MET A 39 -1.22 0.83 1.71
C MET A 39 -1.91 0.58 0.37
N VAL A 40 -1.63 -0.54 -0.30
CA VAL A 40 -2.27 -0.92 -1.56
C VAL A 40 -3.80 -1.05 -1.38
N SER A 41 -4.24 -1.62 -0.25
CA SER A 41 -5.66 -1.73 0.11
C SER A 41 -6.34 -0.38 0.27
N LYS A 42 -5.65 0.61 0.87
CA LYS A 42 -6.17 1.97 1.01
C LYS A 42 -6.39 2.64 -0.35
N TRP A 43 -5.46 2.47 -1.29
CA TRP A 43 -5.61 3.01 -2.65
C TRP A 43 -6.74 2.32 -3.42
N TRP A 44 -6.85 1.00 -3.31
CA TRP A 44 -7.95 0.22 -3.90
C TRP A 44 -9.31 0.68 -3.37
N TRP A 45 -9.43 0.85 -2.05
CA TRP A 45 -10.64 1.35 -1.40
C TRP A 45 -10.95 2.81 -1.81
N GLY A 46 -9.92 3.65 -1.86
CA GLY A 46 -10.05 5.05 -2.27
C GLY A 46 -10.60 5.19 -3.68
N PHE A 47 -10.18 4.33 -4.61
CA PHE A 47 -10.66 4.34 -5.99
C PHE A 47 -12.15 3.99 -6.08
N ARG A 48 -12.60 2.99 -5.31
CA ARG A 48 -14.01 2.58 -5.25
C ARG A 48 -14.93 3.61 -4.60
N THR A 49 -14.42 4.34 -3.61
CA THR A 49 -15.23 5.27 -2.81
C THR A 49 -15.19 6.71 -3.30
N THR A 50 -14.11 7.10 -3.99
CA THR A 50 -13.82 8.50 -4.34
C THR A 50 -13.70 8.65 -5.86
N GLY A 51 -14.78 8.37 -6.57
CA GLY A 51 -14.78 8.25 -8.04
C GLY A 51 -14.41 9.51 -8.84
N ASN A 52 -14.41 10.71 -8.25
CA ASN A 52 -14.26 11.98 -8.97
C ASN A 52 -13.03 12.81 -8.55
N THR A 53 -11.96 12.14 -8.15
CA THR A 53 -10.67 12.79 -7.86
C THR A 53 -9.76 12.78 -9.09
N LEU A 54 -8.85 13.75 -9.19
CA LEU A 54 -7.94 13.86 -10.34
C LEU A 54 -7.17 12.57 -10.60
N TRP A 55 -6.67 11.91 -9.56
CA TRP A 55 -5.93 10.66 -9.71
C TRP A 55 -6.84 9.51 -10.17
N CYS A 56 -8.08 9.41 -9.69
CA CYS A 56 -9.06 8.45 -10.20
C CYS A 56 -9.34 8.67 -11.69
N ASN A 57 -9.48 9.93 -12.13
CA ASN A 57 -9.72 10.26 -13.54
C ASN A 57 -8.51 9.89 -14.43
N ILE A 58 -7.29 10.11 -13.94
CA ILE A 58 -6.07 9.68 -14.64
C ILE A 58 -6.05 8.16 -14.79
N ILE A 59 -6.33 7.43 -13.71
CA ILE A 59 -6.40 5.97 -13.76
C ILE A 59 -7.46 5.52 -14.77
N GLN A 60 -8.67 6.11 -14.73
CA GLN A 60 -9.74 5.76 -15.66
C GLN A 60 -9.35 6.04 -17.11
N SER A 61 -8.64 7.14 -17.37
CA SER A 61 -8.13 7.46 -18.71
C SER A 61 -7.09 6.46 -19.23
N ILE A 62 -6.37 5.76 -18.34
CA ILE A 62 -5.33 4.79 -18.72
C ILE A 62 -5.88 3.35 -18.76
N HIS A 63 -6.81 3.03 -17.86
CA HIS A 63 -7.24 1.67 -17.51
C HIS A 63 -8.76 1.46 -17.60
N ASP A 64 -9.48 2.34 -18.29
CA ASP A 64 -10.95 2.34 -18.44
C ASP A 64 -11.71 2.73 -17.15
N LEU A 65 -13.04 2.94 -17.25
CA LEU A 65 -13.90 3.47 -16.19
C LEU A 65 -13.82 2.65 -14.89
N SER A 66 -13.62 1.34 -14.97
CA SER A 66 -13.46 0.45 -13.80
C SER A 66 -12.05 0.47 -13.21
N GLY A 67 -11.08 1.12 -13.87
CA GLY A 67 -9.66 1.06 -13.52
C GLY A 67 -9.08 -0.36 -13.53
N GLY A 68 -9.80 -1.32 -14.13
CA GLY A 68 -9.50 -2.74 -14.10
C GLY A 68 -9.71 -3.44 -12.75
N LEU A 69 -10.51 -2.86 -11.84
CA LEU A 69 -10.86 -3.49 -10.55
C LEU A 69 -11.85 -4.65 -10.67
N ASP A 70 -12.62 -4.70 -11.76
CA ASP A 70 -13.57 -5.78 -12.03
C ASP A 70 -12.88 -6.99 -12.64
N ASP A 71 -11.93 -6.74 -13.54
CA ASP A 71 -11.06 -7.72 -14.15
C ASP A 71 -9.64 -7.14 -14.33
N ALA A 72 -8.73 -7.50 -13.41
CA ALA A 72 -7.34 -7.06 -13.47
C ALA A 72 -6.56 -7.66 -14.66
N THR A 73 -7.09 -8.68 -15.32
CA THR A 73 -6.45 -9.27 -16.51
C THR A 73 -6.62 -8.42 -17.76
N SER A 74 -7.67 -7.59 -17.78
CA SER A 74 -7.99 -6.61 -18.83
C SER A 74 -7.10 -5.36 -18.80
N LEU A 75 -6.30 -5.18 -17.74
CA LEU A 75 -5.42 -4.02 -17.60
C LEU A 75 -4.45 -3.94 -18.79
N ARG A 76 -4.39 -2.77 -19.41
CA ARG A 76 -3.47 -2.46 -20.51
C ARG A 76 -1.99 -2.72 -20.15
N SER A 77 -1.62 -2.58 -18.88
CA SER A 77 -0.28 -2.88 -18.39
C SER A 77 -0.32 -3.78 -17.16
N LYS A 78 0.32 -4.95 -17.25
CA LYS A 78 0.47 -5.92 -16.15
C LYS A 78 1.75 -5.74 -15.33
N ARG A 79 2.44 -4.60 -15.51
CA ARG A 79 3.77 -4.33 -14.91
C ARG A 79 3.79 -3.07 -14.04
N GLY A 80 2.69 -2.31 -14.00
CA GLY A 80 2.62 -1.05 -13.28
C GLY A 80 2.21 -1.22 -11.80
N PRO A 81 2.50 -0.24 -10.94
CA PRO A 81 2.00 -0.23 -9.56
C PRO A 81 0.48 -0.38 -9.47
N TRP A 82 -0.24 0.19 -10.45
CA TRP A 82 -1.69 0.09 -10.54
C TRP A 82 -2.20 -1.34 -10.77
N TYR A 83 -1.45 -2.18 -11.48
CA TYR A 83 -1.81 -3.60 -11.65
C TYR A 83 -1.83 -4.34 -10.31
N HIS A 84 -0.85 -4.09 -9.44
CA HIS A 84 -0.81 -4.68 -8.10
C HIS A 84 -1.96 -4.17 -7.22
N ILE A 85 -2.35 -2.90 -7.38
CA ILE A 85 -3.53 -2.34 -6.70
C ILE A 85 -4.81 -3.02 -7.20
N ALA A 86 -5.01 -3.12 -8.51
CA ALA A 86 -6.20 -3.73 -9.11
C ALA A 86 -6.34 -5.23 -8.75
N LYS A 87 -5.23 -5.96 -8.73
CA LYS A 87 -5.17 -7.40 -8.40
C LYS A 87 -5.41 -7.70 -6.91
N LEU A 88 -5.40 -6.69 -6.04
CA LEU A 88 -5.58 -6.87 -4.59
C LEU A 88 -6.86 -7.64 -4.24
N LYS A 89 -7.91 -7.54 -5.06
CA LYS A 89 -9.13 -8.36 -4.91
C LYS A 89 -8.82 -9.86 -4.91
N ASP A 90 -8.03 -10.33 -5.87
CA ASP A 90 -7.67 -11.74 -6.00
C ASP A 90 -6.73 -12.17 -4.87
N ASP A 91 -5.79 -11.31 -4.49
CA ASP A 91 -4.87 -11.57 -3.39
C ASP A 91 -5.64 -11.68 -2.05
N LEU A 92 -6.59 -10.80 -1.77
CA LEU A 92 -7.46 -10.86 -0.58
C LEU A 92 -8.35 -12.11 -0.58
N ILE A 93 -8.96 -12.44 -1.72
CA ILE A 93 -9.76 -13.66 -1.86
C ILE A 93 -8.88 -14.89 -1.62
N SER A 94 -7.65 -14.90 -2.14
CA SER A 94 -6.70 -15.99 -1.91
C SER A 94 -6.28 -16.11 -0.44
N LEU A 95 -6.18 -15.00 0.30
CA LEU A 95 -5.88 -15.02 1.74
C LEU A 95 -7.07 -15.54 2.56
N LEU A 96 -8.30 -15.20 2.17
CA LEU A 96 -9.52 -15.62 2.88
C LEU A 96 -9.91 -17.09 2.60
N TYR A 97 -9.62 -17.60 1.40
CA TYR A 97 -10.00 -18.96 0.98
C TYR A 97 -8.83 -19.94 0.79
N GLY A 98 -7.58 -19.46 0.86
CA GLY A 98 -6.36 -20.22 0.52
C GLY A 98 -5.40 -20.47 1.68
N ALA A 99 -5.81 -20.24 2.93
CA ALA A 99 -5.08 -20.79 4.08
C ALA A 99 -5.37 -22.30 4.17
N LYS A 100 -4.58 -23.11 3.47
CA LYS A 100 -4.48 -24.56 3.65
C LYS A 100 -3.03 -24.95 3.86
#